data_AF-A0A821M0S8-F1
#
_entry.id   AF-A0A821M0S8-F1
#
_cell.length_a   1.000
_cell.length_b   1.000
_cell.length_c   1.000
_cell.angle_alpha   90.00
_cell.angle_beta   90.00
_cell.angle_gamma   90.00
#
_symmetry.space_group_name_H-M   'P 1'
#
loop_
_entity.id
_entity.type
_entity.pdbx_description
1 polymer ?
#
loop_
_entity_poly.entity_id
_entity_poly.type
_entity_poly.pdbx_seq_one_letter_code
_entity_poly.pdbx_strand_id
1 'polypeptide(L)'
;MGEKVAFYFAAMGSYTIALILPAIVGLIVFIYGAASVTSNMPTSEICGSFGQSIDMCPLCDKTCSFWKLTESCAYAQISYVFDNIATVIFAILMSIWARGFVEWWKRGQSELQYKWDSIDFHECNEPIRPDFERQVRSTRLNRRTGVSAFI
;
A
#
# COMPACT_ATOMS: atom_id res chain seq x y z
N MET A 1 -29.59 -7.05 5.61
CA MET A 1 -28.43 -6.14 5.38
C MET A 1 -27.46 -6.91 4.51
N GLY A 2 -27.07 -6.37 3.35
CA GLY A 2 -26.51 -7.16 2.24
C GLY A 2 -25.15 -7.81 2.55
N GLU A 3 -24.98 -9.06 2.09
CA GLU A 3 -23.74 -9.84 2.15
C GLU A 3 -22.51 -9.03 1.68
N LYS A 4 -22.66 -8.19 0.65
CA LYS A 4 -21.60 -7.35 0.09
C LYS A 4 -21.04 -6.36 1.12
N VAL A 5 -21.91 -5.77 1.95
CA VAL A 5 -21.52 -4.85 3.01
C VAL A 5 -20.84 -5.60 4.16
N ALA A 6 -21.32 -6.81 4.49
CA ALA A 6 -20.74 -7.65 5.52
C ALA A 6 -19.32 -8.11 5.17
N PHE A 7 -19.09 -8.56 3.92
CA PHE A 7 -17.75 -8.94 3.45
C PHE A 7 -16.77 -7.77 3.46
N TYR A 8 -17.22 -6.55 3.15
CA TYR A 8 -16.38 -5.35 3.25
C TYR A 8 -15.89 -5.11 4.69
N PHE A 9 -16.79 -5.12 5.67
CA PHE A 9 -16.41 -4.93 7.07
C PHE A 9 -15.55 -6.08 7.60
N ALA A 10 -15.82 -7.33 7.19
CA ALA A 10 -15.00 -8.48 7.53
C ALA A 10 -13.57 -8.36 6.97
N ALA A 11 -13.43 -7.93 5.71
CA ALA A 11 -12.14 -7.70 5.07
C ALA A 11 -11.36 -6.57 5.73
N MET A 12 -12.05 -5.48 6.07
CA MET A 12 -11.44 -4.35 6.75
C MET A 12 -10.94 -4.74 8.15
N GLY A 13 -11.76 -5.46 8.93
CA GLY A 13 -11.38 -5.92 10.27
C GLY A 13 -10.23 -6.94 10.25
N SER A 14 -10.23 -7.86 9.28
CA SER A 14 -9.14 -8.82 9.12
C SER A 14 -7.82 -8.14 8.75
N TYR A 15 -7.88 -7.11 7.90
CA TYR A 15 -6.74 -6.29 7.51
C TYR A 15 -6.17 -5.49 8.67
N THR A 16 -7.01 -4.84 9.49
CA THR A 16 -6.52 -4.07 10.64
C THR A 16 -5.85 -4.95 11.68
N ILE A 17 -6.37 -6.16 11.93
CA ILE A 17 -5.74 -7.14 12.82
C ILE A 17 -4.39 -7.61 12.25
N ALA A 18 -4.34 -7.93 10.95
CA ALA A 18 -3.12 -8.38 10.30
C ALA A 18 -2.02 -7.30 10.25
N LEU A 19 -2.41 -6.01 10.23
CA LEU A 19 -1.50 -4.86 10.22
C LEU A 19 -0.79 -4.61 11.55
N ILE A 20 -1.30 -5.12 12.68
CA ILE A 20 -0.71 -4.89 14.00
C ILE A 20 0.77 -5.35 14.02
N LEU A 21 1.07 -6.50 13.41
CA LEU A 21 2.43 -7.03 13.36
C LEU A 21 3.38 -6.13 12.53
N PRO A 22 3.09 -5.80 11.26
CA PRO A 22 3.83 -4.79 10.50
C PRO A 22 4.00 -3.46 11.22
N ALA A 23 2.96 -2.97 11.90
CA ALA A 23 3.01 -1.69 12.59
C ALA A 23 4.01 -1.69 13.75
N ILE A 24 4.04 -2.77 14.55
CA ILE A 24 5.02 -2.93 15.64
C ILE A 24 6.44 -2.98 15.08
N VAL A 25 6.67 -3.80 14.05
CA VAL A 25 8.00 -3.92 13.42
C VAL A 25 8.45 -2.59 12.81
N GLY A 26 7.55 -1.90 12.10
CA GLY A 26 7.83 -0.59 11.51
C GLY A 26 8.17 0.46 12.56
N LEU A 27 7.47 0.47 13.70
CA LEU A 27 7.76 1.36 14.82
C LEU A 27 9.14 1.08 15.42
N ILE A 28 9.51 -0.19 15.59
CA ILE A 28 10.85 -0.58 16.07
C ILE A 28 11.94 -0.09 15.11
N VAL A 29 11.74 -0.28 13.81
CA VAL A 29 12.67 0.18 12.76
C VAL A 29 12.82 1.71 12.77
N PHE A 30 11.70 2.44 12.94
CA PHE A 30 11.71 3.89 13.05
C PHE A 30 12.46 4.38 14.30
N ILE A 31 12.20 3.78 15.47
CA ILE A 31 12.92 4.11 16.71
C ILE A 31 14.41 3.82 16.55
N TYR A 32 14.79 2.70 15.91
CA TYR A 32 16.19 2.38 15.64
C TYR A 32 16.86 3.45 14.76
N GLY A 33 16.20 3.89 13.68
CA GLY A 33 16.68 4.97 12.83
C GLY A 33 16.86 6.29 13.60
N ALA A 34 15.86 6.66 14.41
CA ALA A 34 15.90 7.89 15.23
C ALA A 34 16.99 7.85 16.32
N ALA A 35 17.19 6.70 16.98
CA ALA A 35 18.20 6.56 18.03
C ALA A 35 19.64 6.53 17.47
N SER A 36 19.82 6.08 16.22
CA SER A 36 21.13 5.97 15.58
C SER A 36 21.48 7.17 14.71
N VAL A 37 20.54 8.08 14.41
CA VAL A 37 20.75 9.20 13.46
C VAL A 37 21.94 10.10 13.80
N THR A 38 22.28 10.28 15.07
CA THR A 38 23.38 11.15 15.51
C THR A 38 24.75 10.47 15.52
N SER A 39 24.80 9.14 15.50
CA SER A 39 26.04 8.35 15.61
C SER A 39 26.47 7.70 14.29
N ASN A 40 25.71 7.88 13.22
CA ASN A 40 26.03 7.32 11.91
C ASN A 40 27.00 8.20 11.09
N MET A 41 27.83 7.52 10.30
CA MET A 41 28.85 8.15 9.45
C MET A 41 28.30 9.17 8.44
N PRO A 42 27.25 8.90 7.65
CA PRO A 42 26.77 9.86 6.65
C PRO A 42 26.16 11.14 7.23
N THR A 43 25.42 11.06 8.34
CA THR A 43 24.80 12.23 8.99
C THR A 43 25.84 13.08 9.71
N SER A 44 26.84 12.45 10.35
CA SER A 44 27.93 13.17 11.03
C SER A 44 28.87 13.89 10.07
N GLU A 45 29.09 13.39 8.86
CA GLU A 45 29.88 14.08 7.82
C GLU A 45 29.18 15.36 7.33
N ILE A 46 27.87 15.30 7.10
CA ILE A 46 27.06 16.43 6.61
C ILE A 46 26.88 17.49 7.71
N CYS A 47 26.58 17.05 8.94
CA CYS A 47 26.31 17.94 10.07
C CYS A 47 27.58 18.41 10.80
N GLY A 48 28.73 17.76 10.56
CA GLY A 48 29.99 18.04 11.23
C GLY A 48 30.78 19.20 10.63
N SER A 49 32.01 19.39 11.12
CA SER A 49 32.94 20.41 10.64
C SER A 49 33.33 20.24 9.16
N PHE A 50 33.29 18.99 8.66
CA PHE A 50 33.49 18.68 7.26
C PHE A 50 32.43 19.35 6.38
N GLY A 51 31.14 19.23 6.71
CA GLY A 51 30.04 19.89 5.99
C GLY A 51 30.11 21.43 6.01
N GLN A 52 30.70 22.03 7.04
CA GLN A 52 30.89 23.51 7.10
C GLN A 52 31.99 23.99 6.15
N SER A 53 32.93 23.11 5.81
CA SER A 53 34.07 23.42 4.95
C SER A 53 33.75 23.26 3.46
N ILE A 54 32.58 22.70 3.11
CA ILE A 54 32.19 22.42 1.72
C ILE A 54 31.07 23.36 1.29
N ASP A 55 31.36 24.12 0.23
CA ASP A 55 30.39 24.97 -0.46
C ASP A 55 29.73 24.18 -1.60
N MET A 56 28.41 24.16 -1.59
CA MET A 56 27.60 23.55 -2.64
C MET A 56 27.35 24.54 -3.76
N CYS A 57 27.30 24.04 -4.98
CA CYS A 57 26.92 24.83 -6.15
C CYS A 57 25.49 25.38 -6.00
N PRO A 58 25.22 26.58 -6.53
CA PRO A 58 23.87 27.12 -6.58
C PRO A 58 22.95 26.21 -7.41
N LEU A 59 21.70 26.06 -6.99
CA LEU A 59 20.71 25.25 -7.70
C LEU A 59 20.15 25.96 -8.94
N CYS A 60 20.50 27.23 -9.16
CA CYS A 60 19.97 28.04 -10.25
C CYS A 60 21.08 28.70 -11.08
N ASP A 61 20.77 28.95 -12.36
CA ASP A 61 21.71 29.45 -13.38
C ASP A 61 21.93 30.97 -13.28
N LYS A 62 21.02 31.70 -12.61
CA LYS A 62 21.10 33.14 -12.35
C LYS A 62 21.45 33.40 -10.88
N THR A 63 21.40 34.66 -10.42
CA THR A 63 21.79 35.16 -9.08
C THR A 63 21.30 34.30 -7.90
N CYS A 64 22.00 33.20 -7.62
CA CYS A 64 21.85 32.35 -6.45
C CYS A 64 23.18 32.34 -5.70
N SER A 65 23.13 32.43 -4.37
CA SER A 65 24.30 32.30 -3.52
C SER A 65 24.74 30.85 -3.42
N PHE A 66 26.04 30.64 -3.22
CA PHE A 66 26.56 29.38 -2.71
C PHE A 66 25.98 29.11 -1.31
N TRP A 67 25.78 27.85 -0.99
CA TRP A 67 25.19 27.42 0.28
C TRP A 67 26.05 26.32 0.91
N LYS A 68 26.01 26.21 2.23
CA LYS A 68 26.85 25.25 2.96
C LYS A 68 26.17 23.89 3.02
N LEU A 69 26.95 22.80 2.88
CA LEU A 69 26.42 21.43 2.97
C LEU A 69 25.68 21.17 4.30
N THR A 70 26.14 21.78 5.40
CA THR A 70 25.53 21.68 6.73
C THR A 70 24.09 22.21 6.79
N GLU A 71 23.66 23.10 5.90
CA GLU A 71 22.27 23.58 5.87
C GLU A 71 21.27 22.45 5.56
N SER A 72 21.70 21.41 4.84
CA SER A 72 20.92 20.21 4.54
C SER A 72 20.99 19.13 5.63
N CYS A 73 21.60 19.41 6.78
CA CYS A 73 21.76 18.44 7.88
C CYS A 73 20.41 17.86 8.35
N ALA A 74 19.38 18.70 8.53
CA ALA A 74 18.07 18.23 8.96
C ALA A 74 17.44 17.27 7.94
N TYR A 75 17.55 17.59 6.65
CA TYR A 75 17.07 16.73 5.57
C TYR A 75 17.81 15.39 5.53
N ALA A 76 19.15 15.41 5.69
CA ALA A 76 19.96 14.21 5.72
C ALA A 76 19.61 13.30 6.91
N GLN A 77 19.37 13.88 8.09
CA GLN A 77 18.93 13.14 9.28
C GLN A 77 17.56 12.49 9.07
N ILE A 78 16.58 13.26 8.56
CA ILE A 78 15.24 12.74 8.25
C ILE A 78 15.34 11.60 7.23
N SER A 79 16.11 11.79 6.16
CA SER A 79 16.31 10.78 5.12
C SER A 79 16.90 9.50 5.71
N TYR A 80 17.92 9.59 6.57
CA TYR A 80 18.51 8.42 7.23
C TYR A 80 17.52 7.66 8.13
N VAL A 81 16.63 8.37 8.84
CA VAL A 81 15.61 7.74 9.69
C VAL A 81 14.67 6.85 8.86
N PHE A 82 14.35 7.25 7.63
CA PHE A 82 13.48 6.50 6.72
C PHE A 82 14.22 5.51 5.81
N ASP A 83 15.47 5.80 5.45
CA ASP A 83 16.27 5.04 4.49
C ASP A 83 17.54 4.49 5.16
N ASN A 84 17.35 3.62 6.14
CA ASN A 84 18.43 2.87 6.79
C ASN A 84 18.38 1.37 6.42
N ILE A 85 19.42 0.63 6.76
CA ILE A 85 19.50 -0.80 6.43
C ILE A 85 18.34 -1.63 7.00
N ALA A 86 17.75 -1.24 8.14
CA ALA A 86 16.63 -1.95 8.73
C ALA A 86 15.33 -1.75 7.92
N THR A 87 15.18 -0.63 7.19
CA THR A 87 14.01 -0.40 6.33
C THR A 87 14.03 -1.29 5.09
N VAL A 88 15.22 -1.64 4.58
CA VAL A 88 15.39 -2.65 3.52
C VAL A 88 14.89 -4.02 3.97
N ILE A 89 15.26 -4.45 5.18
CA ILE A 89 14.79 -5.72 5.76
C ILE A 89 13.27 -5.67 5.96
N PHE A 90 12.75 -4.53 6.43
CA PHE A 90 11.32 -4.32 6.58
C PHE A 90 10.55 -4.41 5.25
N ALA A 91 11.11 -3.89 4.14
CA ALA A 91 10.49 -3.99 2.82
C ALA A 91 10.34 -5.45 2.33
N ILE A 92 11.34 -6.30 2.62
CA ILE A 92 11.27 -7.74 2.32
C ILE A 92 10.18 -8.40 3.17
N LEU A 93 10.11 -8.06 4.47
CA LEU A 93 9.06 -8.56 5.37
C LEU A 93 7.66 -8.13 4.91
N MET A 94 7.49 -6.88 4.47
CA MET A 94 6.22 -6.38 3.93
C MET A 94 5.79 -7.11 2.66
N SER A 95 6.75 -7.48 1.80
CA SER A 95 6.47 -8.27 0.60
C SER A 95 5.94 -9.67 0.94
N ILE A 96 6.59 -10.35 1.91
CA ILE A 96 6.14 -11.65 2.41
C ILE A 96 4.79 -11.53 3.12
N TRP A 97 4.63 -10.50 3.96
CA TRP A 97 3.39 -10.22 4.68
C TRP A 97 2.22 -9.97 3.73
N ALA A 98 2.40 -9.17 2.68
CA ALA A 98 1.36 -8.90 1.70
C ALA A 98 0.87 -10.19 1.03
N ARG A 99 1.80 -11.08 0.66
CA ARG A 99 1.45 -12.37 0.08
C ARG A 99 0.74 -13.27 1.09
N GLY A 100 1.26 -13.35 2.31
CA GLY A 100 0.68 -14.14 3.40
C GLY A 100 -0.73 -13.66 3.78
N PHE A 101 -0.94 -12.35 3.85
CA PHE A 101 -2.23 -11.73 4.16
C PHE A 101 -3.29 -12.09 3.13
N VAL A 102 -2.98 -11.98 1.83
CA VAL A 102 -3.94 -12.32 0.77
C VAL A 102 -4.35 -13.79 0.83
N GLU A 103 -3.40 -14.70 1.08
CA GLU A 103 -3.71 -16.13 1.18
C GLU A 103 -4.49 -16.48 2.45
N TRP A 104 -4.16 -15.84 3.58
CA TRP A 104 -4.92 -15.98 4.81
C TRP A 104 -6.36 -15.45 4.65
N TRP A 105 -6.52 -14.28 4.03
CA TRP A 105 -7.82 -13.70 3.75
C TRP A 105 -8.67 -14.58 2.84
N LYS A 106 -8.11 -15.16 1.78
CA LYS A 106 -8.84 -16.11 0.91
C LYS A 106 -9.42 -17.28 1.69
N ARG A 107 -8.65 -17.86 2.62
CA ARG A 107 -9.13 -18.96 3.49
C ARG A 107 -10.28 -18.50 4.39
N GLY A 108 -10.13 -17.34 5.03
CA GLY A 108 -11.19 -16.76 5.87
C GLY A 108 -12.45 -16.40 5.08
N GLN A 109 -12.28 -15.90 3.87
CA GLN A 109 -13.39 -15.58 2.97
C GLN A 109 -14.18 -16.83 2.60
N SER A 110 -13.51 -17.95 2.27
CA SER A 110 -14.19 -19.22 1.97
C SER A 110 -15.01 -19.74 3.15
N GLU A 111 -14.49 -19.64 4.37
CA GLU A 111 -15.21 -20.04 5.58
C GLU A 111 -16.45 -19.16 5.83
N LEU A 112 -16.30 -17.83 5.67
CA LEU A 112 -17.41 -16.89 5.77
C LEU A 112 -18.46 -17.14 4.69
N GLN A 113 -18.03 -17.42 3.47
CA GLN A 113 -18.93 -17.69 2.35
C GLN A 113 -19.78 -18.94 2.58
N TYR A 114 -19.18 -20.00 3.15
CA TYR A 114 -19.90 -21.20 3.55
C TYR A 114 -20.88 -20.95 4.71
N LYS A 115 -20.42 -20.27 5.78
CA LYS A 115 -21.26 -19.98 6.96
C LYS A 115 -22.44 -19.07 6.65
N TRP A 116 -22.28 -18.16 5.69
CA TRP A 116 -23.30 -17.19 5.30
C TRP A 116 -24.09 -17.62 4.07
N ASP A 117 -23.90 -18.85 3.59
CA ASP A 117 -24.59 -19.42 2.42
C ASP A 117 -24.56 -18.50 1.20
N SER A 118 -23.41 -17.87 0.96
CA SER A 118 -23.19 -16.89 -0.11
C SER A 118 -22.34 -17.46 -1.25
N ILE A 119 -22.26 -18.79 -1.35
CA ILE A 119 -21.51 -19.49 -2.40
C ILE A 119 -22.18 -19.31 -3.77
N ASP A 120 -23.51 -19.22 -3.80
CA ASP A 120 -24.31 -19.42 -5.03
C ASP A 120 -24.99 -18.14 -5.56
N PHE A 121 -24.64 -16.97 -5.04
CA PHE A 121 -25.56 -15.84 -5.12
C PHE A 121 -25.63 -15.07 -6.45
N HIS A 122 -24.68 -15.07 -7.41
CA HIS A 122 -24.73 -14.02 -8.44
C HIS A 122 -24.23 -14.19 -9.89
N GLU A 123 -23.65 -15.30 -10.38
CA GLU A 123 -23.20 -15.30 -11.80
C GLU A 123 -24.24 -15.78 -12.82
N CYS A 124 -25.18 -16.65 -12.43
CA CYS A 124 -26.13 -17.24 -13.40
C CYS A 124 -27.45 -16.47 -13.56
N ASN A 125 -27.84 -15.65 -12.57
CA ASN A 125 -29.16 -15.00 -12.52
C ASN A 125 -29.09 -13.47 -12.39
N GLU A 126 -27.92 -12.84 -12.52
CA GLU A 126 -27.84 -11.38 -12.48
C GLU A 126 -28.51 -10.81 -13.75
N PRO A 127 -29.62 -10.06 -13.61
CA PRO A 127 -30.31 -9.51 -14.76
C PRO A 127 -29.41 -8.52 -15.49
N ILE A 128 -29.64 -8.38 -16.79
CA ILE A 128 -28.92 -7.44 -17.64
C ILE A 128 -29.09 -6.03 -17.07
N ARG A 129 -28.01 -5.23 -17.11
CA ARG A 129 -28.07 -3.85 -16.60
C ARG A 129 -29.13 -3.06 -17.38
N PRO A 130 -30.02 -2.32 -16.71
CA PRO A 130 -31.15 -1.65 -17.35
C PRO A 130 -30.73 -0.59 -18.38
N ASP A 131 -29.57 0.04 -18.22
CA ASP A 131 -29.02 0.98 -19.21
C ASP A 131 -28.60 0.29 -20.51
N PHE A 132 -28.19 -0.99 -20.43
CA PHE A 132 -27.86 -1.80 -21.59
C PHE A 132 -29.14 -2.21 -22.34
N GLU A 133 -30.18 -2.62 -21.63
CA GLU A 133 -31.49 -2.96 -22.24
C GLU A 133 -32.08 -1.79 -23.04
N ARG A 134 -31.89 -0.55 -22.57
CA ARG A 134 -32.40 0.66 -23.24
C ARG A 134 -31.65 1.01 -24.53
N GLN A 135 -30.39 0.59 -24.66
CA GLN A 135 -29.53 0.95 -25.79
C GLN A 135 -29.54 -0.10 -26.91
N VAL A 136 -30.00 -1.32 -26.63
CA VAL A 136 -29.96 -2.41 -27.61
C VAL A 136 -31.09 -2.28 -28.63
N ARG A 137 -30.73 -2.44 -29.92
CA ARG A 137 -31.66 -2.46 -31.05
C ARG A 137 -32.07 -3.86 -31.52
N SER A 138 -31.31 -4.91 -31.20
CA SER A 138 -31.59 -6.27 -31.68
C SER A 138 -31.21 -7.35 -30.68
N THR A 139 -32.04 -8.38 -30.57
CA THR A 139 -31.87 -9.51 -29.65
C THR A 139 -31.70 -10.81 -30.43
N ARG A 140 -30.78 -11.68 -30.01
CA ARG A 140 -30.57 -13.04 -30.50
C ARG A 140 -30.77 -14.07 -29.39
N LEU A 141 -31.45 -15.17 -29.69
CA LEU A 141 -31.59 -16.28 -28.74
C LEU A 141 -30.23 -16.88 -28.35
N ASN A 142 -29.92 -16.88 -27.06
CA ASN A 142 -28.75 -17.55 -26.52
C ASN A 142 -28.99 -19.07 -26.51
N ARG A 143 -28.13 -19.80 -27.23
CA ARG A 143 -28.25 -21.24 -27.44
C ARG A 143 -28.16 -22.07 -26.15
N ARG A 144 -27.52 -21.55 -25.09
CA ARG A 144 -27.38 -22.28 -23.81
C ARG A 144 -28.49 -21.97 -22.82
N THR A 145 -28.96 -20.73 -22.76
CA THR A 145 -29.95 -20.30 -21.76
C THR A 145 -31.38 -20.27 -22.30
N GLY A 146 -31.58 -20.31 -23.63
CA GLY A 146 -32.91 -20.22 -24.25
C GLY A 146 -33.56 -18.84 -24.12
N VAL A 147 -32.84 -17.87 -23.57
CA VAL A 147 -33.30 -16.49 -23.38
C VAL A 147 -32.83 -15.63 -24.56
N SER A 148 -33.67 -14.70 -25.02
CA SER A 148 -33.26 -13.71 -26.02
C SER A 148 -32.19 -12.79 -25.42
N ALA A 149 -30.94 -12.93 -25.87
CA ALA A 149 -29.79 -12.12 -25.48
C ALA A 149 -29.48 -11.05 -26.53
N PHE A 150 -29.33 -9.81 -26.09
CA PHE A 150 -29.05 -8.64 -26.92
C PHE A 150 -27.74 -8.76 -27.73
N ILE A 151 -27.72 -8.26 -28.99
CA ILE A 151 -26.52 -8.16 -29.86
C ILE A 151 -25.81 -6.85 -29.60
#